data_AF-A0A0D2U6S9-F1
#
_entry.id   AF-A0A0D2U6S9-F1
#
_cell.length_a   1.000
_cell.length_b   1.000
_cell.length_c   1.000
_cell.angle_alpha   90.00
_cell.angle_beta   90.00
_cell.angle_gamma   90.00
#
_symmetry.space_group_name_H-M   'P 1'
#
loop_
_entity.id
_entity.type
_entity.pdbx_description
1 polymer ?
#
loop_
_entity_poly.entity_id
_entity_poly.type
_entity_poly.pdbx_seq_one_letter_code
_entity_poly.pdbx_strand_id
1 'polypeptide(L)'
;MPNKLVFVFIFRRENYFKIWLHCCGILLVLLLHFYRYAIYSWYLVVQIYSLLFSLSHFLSFHFCNFLIHCQMPGGLVENLEIVSIYPVLSPPNLTPAQSNRVCNALALLQCVASHPDTRMLFLNAHIPLYLYPFLNTTSKSRPFEYLRLTSLGVIGALVKVDDTEVISFLLSTEIIPLCLRTMEMGSELSKTVATFIVQKILLDDVGLDYICTTAERFFAVGRVLGNMVAALAEQPSSRLLKHIIRCYLRLSDNPRACDALRSCLPDMLRDATFSSCLREDQTTRRWLQQLLHNVGVNRVPTLQAGAGFDHMLVN
;
A
#
# COMPACT_ATOMS: atom_id res chain seq x y z
N MET A 1 -44.23 13.39 20.77
CA MET A 1 -44.15 11.91 20.82
C MET A 1 -42.68 11.46 20.65
N PRO A 2 -41.89 11.27 21.72
CA PRO A 2 -40.47 10.89 21.59
C PRO A 2 -40.14 9.44 22.02
N ASN A 3 -41.12 8.63 22.46
CA ASN A 3 -40.84 7.39 23.19
C ASN A 3 -40.84 6.09 22.35
N LYS A 4 -41.07 6.14 21.03
CA LYS A 4 -41.04 4.92 20.18
C LYS A 4 -39.67 4.64 19.56
N LEU A 5 -38.86 5.66 19.24
CA LEU A 5 -37.51 5.48 18.69
C LEU A 5 -36.52 4.96 19.74
N VAL A 6 -36.61 5.44 20.98
CA VAL A 6 -35.76 4.98 22.10
C VAL A 6 -36.04 3.51 22.42
N PHE A 7 -37.29 3.08 22.37
CA PHE A 7 -37.66 1.69 22.65
C PHE A 7 -37.20 0.73 21.55
N VAL A 8 -37.26 1.12 20.26
CA VAL A 8 -36.72 0.31 19.16
C VAL A 8 -35.18 0.22 19.22
N PHE A 9 -34.51 1.29 19.67
CA PHE A 9 -33.05 1.30 19.91
C PHE A 9 -32.65 0.40 21.08
N ILE A 10 -33.39 0.41 22.19
CA ILE A 10 -33.14 -0.43 23.37
C ILE A 10 -33.43 -1.91 23.08
N PHE A 11 -34.53 -2.21 22.38
CA PHE A 11 -34.91 -3.59 22.03
C PHE A 11 -33.98 -4.25 21.01
N ARG A 12 -33.35 -3.46 20.12
CA ARG A 12 -32.26 -3.94 19.26
C ARG A 12 -30.98 -4.18 20.06
N ARG A 13 -30.64 -3.30 21.02
CA ARG A 13 -29.46 -3.44 21.90
C ARG A 13 -29.44 -4.77 22.67
N GLU A 14 -30.57 -5.24 23.19
CA GLU A 14 -30.64 -6.50 23.95
C GLU A 14 -30.41 -7.76 23.09
N ASN A 15 -30.88 -7.76 21.83
CA ASN A 15 -30.68 -8.90 20.93
C ASN A 15 -29.23 -8.96 20.43
N TYR A 16 -28.59 -7.82 20.15
CA TYR A 16 -27.17 -7.78 19.80
C TYR A 16 -26.25 -8.09 20.99
N PHE A 17 -26.63 -7.69 22.21
CA PHE A 17 -25.90 -8.06 23.42
C PHE A 17 -26.01 -9.56 23.73
N LYS A 18 -27.19 -10.17 23.52
CA LYS A 18 -27.38 -11.63 23.63
C LYS A 18 -26.57 -12.40 22.59
N ILE A 19 -26.50 -11.91 21.34
CA ILE A 19 -25.67 -12.51 20.29
C ILE A 19 -24.18 -12.38 20.62
N TRP A 20 -23.75 -11.22 21.11
CA TRP A 20 -22.36 -11.01 21.58
C TRP A 20 -22.01 -11.91 22.76
N LEU A 21 -22.90 -12.08 23.75
CA LEU A 21 -22.73 -13.02 24.87
C LEU A 21 -22.68 -14.47 24.40
N HIS A 22 -23.51 -14.85 23.43
CA HIS A 22 -23.55 -16.21 22.87
C HIS A 22 -22.29 -16.53 22.05
N CYS A 23 -21.77 -15.55 21.30
CA CYS A 23 -20.51 -15.67 20.58
C CYS A 23 -19.30 -15.71 21.53
N CYS A 24 -19.28 -14.89 22.60
CA CYS A 24 -18.27 -14.99 23.66
C CYS A 24 -18.33 -16.33 24.41
N GLY A 25 -19.54 -16.87 24.66
CA GLY A 25 -19.73 -18.19 25.27
C GLY A 25 -19.20 -19.33 24.40
N ILE A 26 -19.44 -19.29 23.09
CA ILE A 26 -18.91 -20.27 22.13
C ILE A 26 -17.38 -20.15 22.00
N LEU A 27 -16.84 -18.92 22.01
CA LEU A 27 -15.39 -18.67 22.00
C LEU A 27 -14.71 -19.23 23.27
N LEU A 28 -15.34 -19.09 24.43
CA LEU A 28 -14.84 -19.61 25.71
C LEU A 28 -14.88 -21.15 25.77
N VAL A 29 -15.95 -21.78 25.26
CA VAL A 29 -16.07 -23.25 25.16
C VAL A 29 -15.06 -23.84 24.18
N LEU A 30 -14.82 -23.18 23.05
CA LEU A 30 -13.80 -23.61 22.08
C LEU A 30 -12.38 -23.39 22.63
N LEU A 31 -12.10 -22.25 23.26
CA LEU A 31 -10.81 -22.03 23.93
C LEU A 31 -10.54 -23.06 25.03
N LEU A 32 -11.54 -23.43 25.84
CA LEU A 32 -11.43 -24.47 26.87
C LEU A 32 -11.29 -25.88 26.28
N HIS A 33 -11.95 -26.18 25.16
CA HIS A 33 -11.81 -27.46 24.47
C HIS A 33 -10.44 -27.61 23.78
N PHE A 34 -9.87 -26.52 23.26
CA PHE A 34 -8.57 -26.52 22.56
C PHE A 34 -7.36 -26.37 23.50
N TYR A 35 -7.50 -25.73 24.67
CA TYR A 35 -6.45 -25.72 25.72
C TYR A 35 -6.08 -27.14 26.16
N ARG A 36 -7.00 -28.09 26.00
CA ARG A 36 -6.81 -29.52 26.29
C ARG A 36 -6.01 -30.28 25.21
N TYR A 37 -5.82 -29.72 24.01
CA TYR A 37 -5.16 -30.37 22.86
C TYR A 37 -3.88 -29.66 22.38
N ALA A 38 -3.52 -28.51 22.97
CA ALA A 38 -2.48 -27.60 22.49
C ALA A 38 -1.01 -28.04 22.71
N ILE A 39 -0.72 -29.34 22.87
CA ILE A 39 0.66 -29.80 23.16
C ILE A 39 1.43 -30.24 21.89
N TYR A 40 0.81 -30.49 20.73
CA TYR A 40 1.55 -31.01 19.57
C TYR A 40 1.06 -30.48 18.21
N SER A 41 1.92 -29.71 17.51
CA SER A 41 2.03 -29.56 16.03
C SER A 41 1.80 -28.15 15.40
N TRP A 42 2.79 -27.72 14.61
CA TRP A 42 2.89 -26.46 13.84
C TRP A 42 1.82 -26.29 12.74
N TYR A 43 1.28 -27.39 12.20
CA TYR A 43 0.20 -27.36 11.21
C TYR A 43 -1.10 -26.76 11.77
N LEU A 44 -1.34 -26.90 13.07
CA LEU A 44 -2.53 -26.37 13.73
C LEU A 44 -2.50 -24.85 13.84
N VAL A 45 -1.31 -24.23 13.92
CA VAL A 45 -1.14 -22.76 13.97
C VAL A 45 -1.64 -22.11 12.69
N VAL A 46 -1.35 -22.70 11.53
CA VAL A 46 -1.80 -22.18 10.22
C VAL A 46 -3.33 -22.29 10.08
N GLN A 47 -3.92 -23.38 10.58
CA GLN A 47 -5.38 -23.53 10.62
C GLN A 47 -6.04 -22.59 11.63
N ILE A 48 -5.41 -22.31 12.78
CA ILE A 48 -5.87 -21.30 13.75
C ILE A 48 -5.84 -19.89 13.14
N TYR A 49 -4.81 -19.54 12.35
CA TYR A 49 -4.80 -18.28 11.59
C TYR A 49 -5.92 -18.20 10.56
N SER A 50 -6.22 -19.29 9.85
CA SER A 50 -7.33 -19.34 8.88
C SER A 50 -8.71 -19.28 9.55
N LEU A 51 -8.86 -19.88 10.74
CA LEU A 51 -10.10 -19.83 11.52
C LEU A 51 -10.29 -18.47 12.19
N LEU A 52 -9.23 -17.85 12.72
CA LEU A 52 -9.24 -16.47 13.22
C LEU A 52 -9.50 -15.46 12.09
N PHE A 53 -9.02 -15.72 10.89
CA PHE A 53 -9.31 -14.95 9.67
C PHE A 53 -10.77 -15.10 9.23
N SER A 54 -11.36 -16.30 9.40
CA SER A 54 -12.78 -16.53 9.13
C SER A 54 -13.68 -15.91 10.21
N LEU A 55 -13.27 -15.95 11.48
CA LEU A 55 -13.95 -15.27 12.59
C LEU A 55 -13.80 -13.74 12.51
N SER A 56 -12.65 -13.23 12.06
CA SER A 56 -12.46 -11.80 11.80
C SER A 56 -13.32 -11.33 10.64
N HIS A 57 -13.62 -12.20 9.67
CA HIS A 57 -14.59 -11.92 8.60
C HIS A 57 -16.01 -11.72 9.15
N PHE A 58 -16.43 -12.60 10.06
CA PHE A 58 -17.76 -12.55 10.68
C PHE A 58 -17.91 -11.37 11.65
N LEU A 59 -16.88 -11.10 12.46
CA LEU A 59 -16.82 -9.94 13.34
C LEU A 59 -16.64 -8.63 12.56
N SER A 60 -15.86 -8.61 11.47
CA SER A 60 -15.71 -7.43 10.59
C SER A 60 -17.01 -7.11 9.90
N PHE A 61 -17.79 -8.10 9.45
CA PHE A 61 -19.08 -7.83 8.83
C PHE A 61 -20.05 -7.12 9.80
N HIS A 62 -20.14 -7.58 11.06
CA HIS A 62 -20.99 -6.95 12.06
C HIS A 62 -20.42 -5.64 12.64
N PHE A 63 -19.10 -5.53 12.79
CA PHE A 63 -18.43 -4.31 13.27
C PHE A 63 -18.43 -3.22 12.19
N CYS A 64 -18.28 -3.58 10.91
CA CYS A 64 -18.48 -2.66 9.78
C CYS A 64 -19.92 -2.26 9.63
N ASN A 65 -20.89 -3.17 9.75
CA ASN A 65 -22.30 -2.76 9.75
C ASN A 65 -22.59 -1.82 10.91
N PHE A 66 -21.97 -2.01 12.07
CA PHE A 66 -22.08 -1.10 13.21
C PHE A 66 -21.40 0.26 12.97
N LEU A 67 -20.21 0.29 12.37
CA LEU A 67 -19.49 1.52 12.03
C LEU A 67 -20.12 2.29 10.84
N ILE A 68 -20.77 1.59 9.92
CA ILE A 68 -21.35 2.16 8.68
C ILE A 68 -22.82 2.55 8.87
N HIS A 69 -23.64 1.77 9.61
CA HIS A 69 -25.02 2.19 9.93
C HIS A 69 -25.10 3.29 10.99
N CYS A 70 -24.08 3.43 11.83
CA CYS A 70 -23.88 4.65 12.60
C CYS A 70 -23.25 5.68 11.67
N GLN A 71 -24.07 6.43 10.92
CA GLN A 71 -23.64 7.65 10.25
C GLN A 71 -23.15 8.61 11.34
N MET A 72 -21.84 8.57 11.64
CA MET A 72 -21.27 9.01 12.91
C MET A 72 -21.48 10.52 13.10
N PRO A 73 -22.31 10.97 14.06
CA PRO A 73 -22.27 12.36 14.48
C PRO A 73 -20.88 12.62 15.09
N GLY A 74 -20.26 13.75 14.70
CA GLY A 74 -18.83 14.07 14.82
C GLY A 74 -18.16 14.04 16.20
N GLY A 75 -18.80 13.49 17.25
CA GLY A 75 -18.22 13.31 18.58
C GLY A 75 -17.70 11.90 18.90
N LEU A 76 -17.94 10.88 18.07
CA LEU A 76 -17.49 9.50 18.35
C LEU A 76 -16.16 9.12 17.67
N VAL A 77 -15.62 9.97 16.80
CA VAL A 77 -14.32 9.79 16.14
C VAL A 77 -13.16 9.80 17.15
N GLU A 78 -13.32 10.51 18.27
CA GLU A 78 -12.32 10.61 19.34
C GLU A 78 -12.07 9.28 20.09
N ASN A 79 -12.97 8.30 19.98
CA ASN A 79 -12.84 6.99 20.65
C ASN A 79 -12.23 5.89 19.77
N LEU A 80 -11.73 6.21 18.58
CA LEU A 80 -10.97 5.26 17.77
C LEU A 80 -9.60 5.01 18.40
N GLU A 81 -9.25 3.73 18.55
CA GLU A 81 -7.91 3.28 19.00
C GLU A 81 -6.78 3.98 18.22
N ILE A 82 -7.03 4.32 16.95
CA ILE A 82 -6.13 5.06 16.06
C ILE A 82 -5.88 6.49 16.55
N VAL A 83 -6.94 7.23 16.91
CA VAL A 83 -6.82 8.62 17.35
C VAL A 83 -6.19 8.69 18.73
N SER A 84 -6.39 7.68 19.57
CA SER A 84 -5.83 7.62 20.93
C SER A 84 -4.30 7.69 20.99
N ILE A 85 -3.60 7.30 19.91
CA ILE A 85 -2.14 7.33 19.86
C ILE A 85 -1.56 8.60 19.23
N TYR A 86 -2.39 9.50 18.68
CA TYR A 86 -1.90 10.74 18.05
C TYR A 86 -1.04 11.62 18.98
N PRO A 87 -1.39 11.79 20.27
CA PRO A 87 -0.59 12.62 21.18
C PRO A 87 0.83 12.09 21.42
N VAL A 88 1.07 10.80 21.20
CA VAL A 88 2.39 10.16 21.39
C VAL A 88 3.19 10.00 20.10
N LEU A 89 2.68 10.52 18.97
CA LEU A 89 3.43 10.57 17.71
C LEU A 89 4.44 11.72 17.70
N SER A 90 4.09 12.85 18.33
CA SER A 90 4.93 14.05 18.43
C SER A 90 4.69 14.76 19.78
N PRO A 91 5.64 14.71 20.73
CA PRO A 91 6.95 14.04 20.65
C PRO A 91 6.84 12.50 20.56
N PRO A 92 7.83 11.80 19.99
CA PRO A 92 7.73 10.38 19.65
C PRO A 92 7.89 9.48 20.88
N ASN A 93 6.81 9.32 21.64
CA ASN A 93 6.76 8.56 22.92
C ASN A 93 5.92 7.28 22.83
N LEU A 94 5.73 6.74 21.62
CA LEU A 94 4.94 5.52 21.40
C LEU A 94 5.60 4.29 22.03
N THR A 95 4.92 3.68 23.00
CA THR A 95 5.40 2.45 23.66
C THR A 95 5.13 1.20 22.81
N PRO A 96 5.86 0.08 23.02
CA PRO A 96 5.58 -1.19 22.35
C PRO A 96 4.16 -1.70 22.57
N ALA A 97 3.61 -1.55 23.78
CA ALA A 97 2.26 -2.00 24.10
C ALA A 97 1.19 -1.19 23.35
N GLN A 98 1.34 0.14 23.28
CA GLN A 98 0.44 1.00 22.50
C GLN A 98 0.53 0.68 21.00
N SER A 99 1.75 0.52 20.47
CA SER A 99 1.97 0.15 19.06
C SER A 99 1.30 -1.19 18.72
N ASN A 100 1.47 -2.22 19.55
CA ASN A 100 0.82 -3.51 19.32
C ASN A 100 -0.70 -3.41 19.33
N ARG A 101 -1.27 -2.66 20.29
CA ARG A 101 -2.72 -2.46 20.41
C ARG A 101 -3.31 -1.79 19.17
N VAL A 102 -2.74 -0.67 18.73
CA VAL A 102 -3.22 0.01 17.52
C VAL A 102 -2.97 -0.83 16.26
N CYS A 103 -1.86 -1.57 16.16
CA CYS A 103 -1.58 -2.43 15.01
C CYS A 103 -2.60 -3.57 14.89
N ASN A 104 -3.12 -4.10 16.00
CA ASN A 104 -4.22 -5.07 15.96
C ASN A 104 -5.49 -4.45 15.37
N ALA A 105 -5.82 -3.20 15.72
CA ALA A 105 -6.94 -2.47 15.12
C ALA A 105 -6.71 -2.21 13.62
N LEU A 106 -5.48 -1.83 13.24
CA LEU A 106 -5.11 -1.65 11.82
C LEU A 106 -5.23 -2.94 11.01
N ALA A 107 -4.88 -4.10 11.59
CA ALA A 107 -5.06 -5.40 10.93
C ALA A 107 -6.54 -5.70 10.62
N LEU A 108 -7.46 -5.32 11.52
CA LEU A 108 -8.89 -5.41 11.24
C LEU A 108 -9.29 -4.46 10.11
N LEU A 109 -8.83 -3.21 10.12
CA LEU A 109 -9.09 -2.28 9.01
C LEU A 109 -8.52 -2.77 7.68
N GLN A 110 -7.39 -3.47 7.69
CA GLN A 110 -6.84 -4.12 6.49
C GLN A 110 -7.80 -5.19 5.94
N CYS A 111 -8.47 -5.95 6.81
CA CYS A 111 -9.49 -6.92 6.38
C CYS A 111 -10.67 -6.21 5.71
N VAL A 112 -11.15 -5.12 6.32
CA VAL A 112 -12.23 -4.29 5.77
C VAL A 112 -11.87 -3.69 4.41
N ALA A 113 -10.65 -3.16 4.28
CA ALA A 113 -10.12 -2.60 3.02
C ALA A 113 -9.98 -3.68 1.93
N SER A 114 -9.69 -4.93 2.31
CA SER A 114 -9.52 -6.03 1.37
C SER A 114 -10.84 -6.60 0.84
N HIS A 115 -11.95 -6.44 1.56
CA HIS A 115 -13.23 -7.06 1.23
C HIS A 115 -14.01 -6.27 0.16
N PRO A 116 -14.52 -6.91 -0.90
CA PRO A 116 -15.17 -6.22 -2.02
C PRO A 116 -16.37 -5.37 -1.59
N ASP A 117 -17.21 -5.88 -0.68
CA ASP A 117 -18.45 -5.19 -0.29
C ASP A 117 -18.21 -3.99 0.65
N THR A 118 -17.10 -3.95 1.36
CA THR A 118 -16.83 -2.90 2.35
C THR A 118 -15.74 -1.93 1.93
N ARG A 119 -14.92 -2.26 0.94
CA ARG A 119 -13.80 -1.42 0.48
C ARG A 119 -14.24 -0.01 0.09
N MET A 120 -15.27 0.11 -0.74
CA MET A 120 -15.75 1.42 -1.18
C MET A 120 -16.41 2.20 -0.04
N LEU A 121 -17.10 1.52 0.87
CA LEU A 121 -17.64 2.15 2.08
C LEU A 121 -16.51 2.68 2.98
N PHE A 122 -15.43 1.92 3.13
CA PHE A 122 -14.24 2.30 3.88
C PHE A 122 -13.53 3.52 3.26
N LEU A 123 -13.44 3.55 1.93
CA LEU A 123 -12.85 4.65 1.18
C LEU A 123 -13.74 5.91 1.24
N ASN A 124 -15.05 5.77 1.02
CA ASN A 124 -16.02 6.87 1.08
C ASN A 124 -16.16 7.44 2.49
N ALA A 125 -15.92 6.64 3.53
CA ALA A 125 -15.83 7.09 4.91
C ALA A 125 -14.50 7.81 5.22
N HIS A 126 -13.60 7.97 4.26
CA HIS A 126 -12.30 8.64 4.39
C HIS A 126 -11.42 8.06 5.51
N ILE A 127 -11.65 6.80 5.91
CA ILE A 127 -10.88 6.13 6.97
C ILE A 127 -9.37 6.06 6.66
N PRO A 128 -8.90 5.86 5.41
CA PRO A 128 -7.47 5.86 5.12
C PRO A 128 -6.72 7.11 5.58
N LEU A 129 -7.38 8.28 5.63
CA LEU A 129 -6.76 9.54 6.02
C LEU A 129 -6.28 9.56 7.47
N TYR A 130 -6.93 8.79 8.36
CA TYR A 130 -6.50 8.65 9.75
C TYR A 130 -5.18 7.89 9.90
N LEU A 131 -4.69 7.24 8.83
CA LEU A 131 -3.42 6.51 8.86
C LEU A 131 -2.24 7.40 8.45
N TYR A 132 -2.48 8.54 7.82
CA TYR A 132 -1.41 9.39 7.27
C TYR A 132 -0.51 10.00 8.35
N PRO A 133 -1.02 10.41 9.53
CA PRO A 133 -0.15 10.81 10.64
C PRO A 133 0.86 9.73 11.03
N PHE A 134 0.50 8.43 10.92
CA PHE A 134 1.41 7.32 11.21
C PHE A 134 2.50 7.21 10.16
N LEU A 135 2.14 7.31 8.88
CA LEU A 135 3.08 7.26 7.75
C LEU A 135 4.06 8.45 7.74
N ASN A 136 3.63 9.59 8.30
CA ASN A 136 4.43 10.81 8.37
C ASN A 136 5.53 10.75 9.47
N THR A 137 5.45 9.79 10.40
CA THR A 137 6.43 9.65 11.50
C THR A 137 7.83 9.31 11.00
N THR A 138 8.86 9.87 11.63
CA THR A 138 10.27 9.69 11.23
C THR A 138 11.10 8.88 12.24
N SER A 139 10.56 8.61 13.44
CA SER A 139 11.26 7.83 14.46
C SER A 139 11.56 6.42 13.97
N LYS A 140 12.82 5.98 14.10
CA LYS A 140 13.30 4.65 13.70
C LYS A 140 13.15 3.58 14.80
N SER A 141 12.49 3.90 15.92
CA SER A 141 12.28 2.90 16.97
C SER A 141 11.31 1.81 16.50
N ARG A 142 11.49 0.59 17.01
CA ARG A 142 10.71 -0.59 16.63
C ARG A 142 9.18 -0.36 16.70
N PRO A 143 8.61 0.31 17.72
CA PRO A 143 7.17 0.60 17.76
C PRO A 143 6.67 1.46 16.59
N PHE A 144 7.46 2.42 16.13
CA PHE A 144 7.11 3.30 15.01
C PHE A 144 7.29 2.62 13.65
N GLU A 145 8.36 1.83 13.47
CA GLU A 145 8.54 1.00 12.27
C GLU A 145 7.37 0.03 12.08
N TYR A 146 6.95 -0.65 13.16
CA TYR A 146 5.83 -1.58 13.11
C TYR A 146 4.50 -0.88 12.82
N LEU A 147 4.27 0.30 13.41
CA LEU A 147 3.11 1.13 13.14
C LEU A 147 3.03 1.54 11.67
N ARG A 148 4.13 2.04 11.10
CA ARG A 148 4.20 2.42 9.68
C ARG A 148 3.95 1.24 8.76
N LEU A 149 4.61 0.10 9.01
CA LEU A 149 4.44 -1.11 8.20
C LEU A 149 2.99 -1.60 8.19
N THR A 150 2.34 -1.63 9.36
CA THR A 150 0.93 -2.07 9.47
C THR A 150 -0.01 -1.09 8.77
N SER A 151 0.25 0.22 8.90
CA SER A 151 -0.52 1.26 8.21
C SER A 151 -0.39 1.16 6.68
N LEU A 152 0.83 0.92 6.17
CA LEU A 152 1.06 0.64 4.75
C LEU A 152 0.37 -0.65 4.30
N GLY A 153 0.22 -1.65 5.18
CA GLY A 153 -0.54 -2.86 4.91
C GLY A 153 -2.00 -2.58 4.57
N VAL A 154 -2.64 -1.64 5.28
CA VAL A 154 -4.02 -1.21 4.98
C VAL A 154 -4.10 -0.54 3.60
N ILE A 155 -3.22 0.42 3.31
CA ILE A 155 -3.17 1.09 2.01
C ILE A 155 -2.84 0.10 0.88
N GLY A 156 -1.90 -0.82 1.13
CA GLY A 156 -1.53 -1.89 0.22
C GLY A 156 -2.69 -2.82 -0.11
N ALA A 157 -3.60 -3.08 0.84
CA ALA A 157 -4.80 -3.87 0.60
C ALA A 157 -5.81 -3.14 -0.32
N LEU A 158 -5.93 -1.81 -0.19
CA LEU A 158 -6.80 -0.99 -1.06
C LEU A 158 -6.33 -1.05 -2.52
N VAL A 159 -5.04 -0.82 -2.76
CA VAL A 159 -4.49 -0.76 -4.13
C VAL A 159 -4.27 -2.14 -4.76
N LYS A 160 -4.46 -3.23 -4.00
CA LYS A 160 -4.23 -4.60 -4.51
C LYS A 160 -5.20 -5.00 -5.61
N VAL A 161 -6.43 -4.46 -5.59
CA VAL A 161 -7.54 -4.86 -6.48
C VAL A 161 -7.58 -4.11 -7.81
N ASP A 162 -6.61 -3.23 -8.08
CA ASP A 162 -6.49 -2.51 -9.36
C ASP A 162 -7.74 -1.68 -9.72
N ASP A 163 -8.32 -1.01 -8.72
CA ASP A 163 -9.50 -0.15 -8.87
C ASP A 163 -9.09 1.32 -9.04
N THR A 164 -9.42 1.91 -10.20
CA THR A 164 -9.07 3.30 -10.54
C THR A 164 -9.71 4.33 -9.61
N GLU A 165 -10.87 4.05 -9.00
CA GLU A 165 -11.50 4.97 -8.03
C GLU A 165 -10.65 5.04 -6.75
N VAL A 166 -10.09 3.90 -6.32
CA VAL A 166 -9.14 3.85 -5.19
C VAL A 166 -7.89 4.66 -5.51
N ILE A 167 -7.33 4.50 -6.73
CA ILE A 167 -6.14 5.26 -7.15
C ILE A 167 -6.45 6.76 -7.16
N SER A 168 -7.57 7.16 -7.75
CA SER A 168 -7.99 8.57 -7.84
C SER A 168 -8.15 9.22 -6.47
N PHE A 169 -8.77 8.52 -5.52
CA PHE A 169 -8.85 8.95 -4.13
C PHE A 169 -7.47 9.16 -3.52
N LEU A 170 -6.58 8.18 -3.61
CA LEU A 170 -5.24 8.24 -3.02
C LEU A 170 -4.37 9.36 -3.61
N LEU A 171 -4.51 9.65 -4.90
CA LEU A 171 -3.84 10.76 -5.57
C LEU A 171 -4.34 12.11 -5.06
N SER A 172 -5.66 12.25 -4.83
CA SER A 172 -6.26 13.48 -4.31
C SER A 172 -5.84 13.80 -2.86
N THR A 173 -5.30 12.81 -2.14
CA THR A 173 -4.96 12.91 -0.71
C THR A 173 -3.45 12.89 -0.45
N GLU A 174 -2.61 13.01 -1.47
CA GLU A 174 -1.14 13.07 -1.32
C GLU A 174 -0.47 11.80 -0.75
N ILE A 175 -0.93 10.59 -1.14
CA ILE A 175 -0.26 9.35 -0.70
C ILE A 175 1.19 9.23 -1.20
N ILE A 176 1.49 9.77 -2.39
CA ILE A 176 2.78 9.56 -3.07
C ILE A 176 3.95 10.11 -2.23
N PRO A 177 3.94 11.37 -1.76
CA PRO A 177 4.98 11.88 -0.87
C PRO A 177 5.23 11.01 0.38
N LEU A 178 4.18 10.46 0.98
CA LEU A 178 4.29 9.58 2.16
C LEU A 178 4.98 8.26 1.82
N CYS A 179 4.60 7.66 0.69
CA CYS A 179 5.26 6.44 0.19
C CYS A 179 6.72 6.70 -0.19
N LEU A 180 7.02 7.79 -0.89
CA LEU A 180 8.39 8.13 -1.29
C LEU A 180 9.31 8.34 -0.07
N ARG A 181 8.82 8.99 0.99
CA ARG A 181 9.58 9.12 2.24
C ARG A 181 9.86 7.76 2.89
N THR A 182 8.87 6.88 2.92
CA THR A 182 9.04 5.52 3.45
C THR A 182 10.03 4.72 2.61
N MET A 183 9.96 4.82 1.28
CA MET A 183 10.88 4.19 0.34
C MET A 183 12.33 4.62 0.56
N GLU A 184 12.56 5.87 0.94
CA GLU A 184 13.89 6.39 1.23
C GLU A 184 14.42 5.92 2.60
N MET A 185 13.62 6.04 3.66
CA MET A 185 14.11 5.95 5.05
C MET A 185 13.65 4.72 5.86
N GLY A 186 12.66 3.95 5.38
CA GLY A 186 12.06 2.85 6.14
C GLY A 186 12.90 1.56 6.19
N SER A 187 12.47 0.60 7.00
CA SER A 187 12.96 -0.79 6.94
C SER A 187 12.75 -1.43 5.57
N GLU A 188 13.51 -2.48 5.23
CA GLU A 188 13.37 -3.21 3.95
C GLU A 188 11.92 -3.64 3.66
N LEU A 189 11.21 -4.14 4.67
CA LEU A 189 9.80 -4.52 4.53
C LEU A 189 8.91 -3.30 4.22
N SER A 190 9.10 -2.19 4.94
CA SER A 190 8.34 -0.95 4.70
C SER A 190 8.63 -0.37 3.32
N LYS A 191 9.90 -0.38 2.89
CA LYS A 191 10.32 0.00 1.53
C LYS A 191 9.64 -0.86 0.47
N THR A 192 9.58 -2.17 0.69
CA THR A 192 8.92 -3.11 -0.23
C THR A 192 7.43 -2.80 -0.37
N VAL A 193 6.69 -2.64 0.74
CA VAL A 193 5.25 -2.34 0.69
C VAL A 193 4.99 -0.95 0.11
N ALA A 194 5.77 0.07 0.47
CA ALA A 194 5.62 1.41 -0.10
C ALA A 194 5.92 1.45 -1.62
N THR A 195 6.96 0.73 -2.07
CA THR A 195 7.26 0.61 -3.51
C THR A 195 6.16 -0.15 -4.23
N PHE A 196 5.57 -1.18 -3.61
CA PHE A 196 4.40 -1.88 -4.16
C PHE A 196 3.20 -0.95 -4.34
N ILE A 197 2.92 -0.06 -3.37
CA ILE A 197 1.84 0.92 -3.48
C ILE A 197 2.10 1.88 -4.64
N VAL A 198 3.31 2.46 -4.72
CA VAL A 198 3.70 3.34 -5.84
C VAL A 198 3.64 2.61 -7.17
N GLN A 199 4.04 1.35 -7.21
CA GLN A 199 3.91 0.51 -8.41
C GLN A 199 2.44 0.39 -8.83
N LYS A 200 1.53 0.05 -7.90
CA LYS A 200 0.10 -0.08 -8.23
C LYS A 200 -0.50 1.24 -8.74
N ILE A 201 -0.12 2.37 -8.16
CA ILE A 201 -0.49 3.69 -8.66
C ILE A 201 0.03 3.91 -10.09
N LEU A 202 1.30 3.62 -10.36
CA LEU A 202 1.89 3.76 -11.70
C LEU A 202 1.22 2.84 -12.74
N LEU A 203 0.77 1.65 -12.34
CA LEU A 203 0.11 0.71 -13.24
C LEU A 203 -1.21 1.23 -13.79
N ASP A 204 -1.92 2.03 -13.00
CA ASP A 204 -3.13 2.71 -13.43
C ASP A 204 -2.80 3.91 -14.34
N ASP A 205 -3.60 4.15 -15.39
CA ASP A 205 -3.35 5.22 -16.35
C ASP A 205 -3.48 6.62 -15.73
N VAL A 206 -4.42 6.81 -14.79
CA VAL A 206 -4.58 8.08 -14.05
C VAL A 206 -3.37 8.33 -13.17
N GLY A 207 -2.86 7.28 -12.51
CA GLY A 207 -1.66 7.39 -11.67
C GLY A 207 -0.38 7.65 -12.47
N LEU A 208 -0.20 7.00 -13.62
CA LEU A 208 0.92 7.30 -14.52
C LEU A 208 0.88 8.74 -15.02
N ASP A 209 -0.28 9.19 -15.51
CA ASP A 209 -0.44 10.56 -16.01
C ASP A 209 -0.17 11.59 -14.91
N TYR A 210 -0.71 11.37 -13.70
CA TYR A 210 -0.48 12.24 -12.54
C TYR A 210 1.01 12.42 -12.21
N ILE A 211 1.78 11.33 -12.22
CA ILE A 211 3.23 11.35 -11.92
C ILE A 211 4.01 12.02 -13.05
N CYS A 212 3.62 11.77 -14.30
CA CYS A 212 4.29 12.29 -15.49
C CYS A 212 3.80 13.68 -15.93
N THR A 213 2.78 14.26 -15.26
CA THR A 213 2.23 15.57 -15.60
C THR A 213 3.29 16.66 -15.53
N THR A 214 4.07 16.66 -14.44
CA THR A 214 5.12 17.66 -14.16
C THR A 214 6.48 16.99 -14.01
N ALA A 215 7.53 17.73 -14.39
CA ALA A 215 8.90 17.25 -14.21
C ALA A 215 9.23 17.02 -12.72
N GLU A 216 8.73 17.88 -11.82
CA GLU A 216 8.97 17.78 -10.39
C GLU A 216 8.50 16.44 -9.81
N ARG A 217 7.26 16.03 -10.11
CA ARG A 217 6.71 14.74 -9.66
C ARG A 217 7.49 13.56 -10.21
N PHE A 218 7.79 13.58 -11.51
CA PHE A 218 8.58 12.54 -12.16
C PHE A 218 9.98 12.42 -11.52
N PHE A 219 10.71 13.52 -11.37
CA PHE A 219 12.05 13.50 -10.79
C PHE A 219 12.05 13.17 -9.30
N ALA A 220 11.00 13.50 -8.55
CA ALA A 220 10.86 13.07 -7.16
C ALA A 220 10.79 11.54 -7.06
N VAL A 221 9.97 10.89 -7.90
CA VAL A 221 9.88 9.42 -7.96
C VAL A 221 11.18 8.82 -8.48
N GLY A 222 11.72 9.34 -9.58
CA GLY A 222 12.96 8.86 -10.20
C GLY A 222 14.17 8.92 -9.27
N ARG A 223 14.33 10.02 -8.51
CA ARG A 223 15.42 10.16 -7.55
C ARG A 223 15.35 9.11 -6.44
N VAL A 224 14.18 8.91 -5.84
CA VAL A 224 14.02 7.91 -4.77
C VAL A 224 14.25 6.50 -5.30
N LEU A 225 13.71 6.14 -6.48
CA LEU A 225 13.98 4.84 -7.10
C LEU A 225 15.48 4.67 -7.40
N GLY A 226 16.16 5.70 -7.92
CA GLY A 226 17.60 5.68 -8.18
C GLY A 226 18.44 5.44 -6.91
N ASN A 227 18.13 6.17 -5.83
CA ASN A 227 18.78 5.97 -4.53
C ASN A 227 18.59 4.54 -4.01
N MET A 228 17.40 3.96 -4.20
CA MET A 228 17.12 2.58 -3.80
C MET A 228 17.89 1.56 -4.64
N VAL A 229 18.04 1.80 -5.95
CA VAL A 229 18.88 0.95 -6.81
C VAL A 229 20.34 0.97 -6.33
N ALA A 230 20.88 2.15 -6.00
CA ALA A 230 22.23 2.27 -5.48
C ALA A 230 22.39 1.48 -4.16
N ALA A 231 21.44 1.60 -3.23
CA ALA A 231 21.45 0.85 -1.97
C ALA A 231 21.34 -0.68 -2.16
N LEU A 232 20.61 -1.13 -3.18
CA LEU A 232 20.47 -2.56 -3.50
C LEU A 232 21.77 -3.19 -4.01
N ALA A 233 22.70 -2.41 -4.56
CA ALA A 233 24.01 -2.92 -4.96
C ALA A 233 24.83 -3.39 -3.74
N GLU A 234 24.67 -2.72 -2.59
CA GLU A 234 25.34 -3.08 -1.34
C GLU A 234 24.55 -4.12 -0.54
N GLN A 235 23.22 -3.98 -0.49
CA GLN A 235 22.32 -4.87 0.25
C GLN A 235 21.23 -5.42 -0.68
N PRO A 236 21.49 -6.55 -1.36
CA PRO A 236 20.57 -7.08 -2.36
C PRO A 236 19.23 -7.54 -1.77
N SER A 237 18.13 -7.14 -2.43
CA SER A 237 16.78 -7.62 -2.14
C SER A 237 15.99 -7.83 -3.43
N SER A 238 15.83 -9.08 -3.86
CA SER A 238 15.13 -9.42 -5.11
C SER A 238 13.68 -8.97 -5.12
N ARG A 239 13.01 -8.99 -3.95
CA ARG A 239 11.62 -8.55 -3.81
C ARG A 239 11.49 -7.05 -4.08
N LEU A 240 12.37 -6.26 -3.50
CA LEU A 240 12.36 -4.81 -3.69
C LEU A 240 12.76 -4.43 -5.13
N LEU A 241 13.82 -5.06 -5.64
CA LEU A 241 14.29 -4.85 -7.01
C LEU A 241 13.19 -5.10 -8.06
N LYS A 242 12.39 -6.15 -7.86
CA LYS A 242 11.25 -6.47 -8.73
C LYS A 242 10.26 -5.31 -8.85
N HIS A 243 9.89 -4.70 -7.73
CA HIS A 243 8.96 -3.56 -7.72
C HIS A 243 9.59 -2.33 -8.39
N ILE A 244 10.87 -2.05 -8.12
CA ILE A 244 11.61 -0.93 -8.72
C ILE A 244 11.66 -1.06 -10.25
N ILE A 245 12.05 -2.24 -10.77
CA ILE A 245 12.10 -2.49 -12.22
C ILE A 245 10.71 -2.31 -12.83
N ARG A 246 9.65 -2.79 -12.16
CA ARG A 246 8.29 -2.65 -12.66
C ARG A 246 7.81 -1.19 -12.70
N CYS A 247 8.22 -0.37 -11.74
CA CYS A 247 7.98 1.08 -11.75
C CYS A 247 8.68 1.76 -12.93
N TYR A 248 9.98 1.51 -13.12
CA TYR A 248 10.71 2.09 -14.26
C TYR A 248 10.15 1.65 -15.61
N LEU A 249 9.81 0.37 -15.76
CA LEU A 249 9.16 -0.14 -16.97
C LEU A 249 7.87 0.63 -17.26
N ARG A 250 7.02 0.81 -16.24
CA ARG A 250 5.77 1.54 -16.43
C ARG A 250 5.97 3.02 -16.73
N LEU A 251 6.95 3.66 -16.10
CA LEU A 251 7.33 5.05 -16.44
C LEU A 251 7.80 5.18 -17.90
N SER A 252 8.42 4.15 -18.47
CA SER A 252 8.85 4.16 -19.88
C SER A 252 7.70 4.12 -20.89
N ASP A 253 6.47 3.82 -20.46
CA ASP A 253 5.28 3.88 -21.32
C ASP A 253 4.88 5.33 -21.62
N ASN A 254 5.23 6.29 -20.76
CA ASN A 254 5.01 7.71 -21.01
C ASN A 254 6.16 8.28 -21.86
N PRO A 255 5.91 8.90 -23.04
CA PRO A 255 6.97 9.38 -23.93
C PRO A 255 7.94 10.38 -23.27
N ARG A 256 7.41 11.34 -22.49
CA ARG A 256 8.22 12.37 -21.82
C ARG A 256 9.11 11.77 -20.73
N ALA A 257 8.56 10.85 -19.94
CA ALA A 257 9.33 10.13 -18.93
C ALA A 257 10.36 9.19 -19.57
N CYS A 258 10.01 8.49 -20.65
CA CYS A 258 10.92 7.62 -21.40
C CYS A 258 12.12 8.41 -21.94
N ASP A 259 11.90 9.60 -22.49
CA ASP A 259 12.98 10.50 -22.92
C ASP A 259 13.89 10.89 -21.75
N ALA A 260 13.33 11.26 -20.61
CA ALA A 260 14.10 11.62 -19.42
C ALA A 260 14.91 10.43 -18.87
N LEU A 261 14.33 9.22 -18.85
CA LEU A 261 14.98 7.98 -18.41
C LEU A 261 16.23 7.63 -19.22
N ARG A 262 16.37 8.14 -20.46
CA ARG A 262 17.65 7.98 -21.20
C ARG A 262 18.83 8.58 -20.46
N SER A 263 18.60 9.69 -19.77
CA SER A 263 19.64 10.43 -19.04
C SER A 263 19.75 10.05 -17.56
N CYS A 264 18.66 9.61 -16.93
CA CYS A 264 18.62 9.40 -15.48
C CYS A 264 18.39 7.95 -15.01
N LEU A 265 18.23 6.97 -15.92
CA LEU A 265 18.14 5.56 -15.51
C LEU A 265 19.49 5.12 -14.89
N PRO A 266 19.50 4.55 -13.67
CA PRO A 266 20.73 4.12 -13.00
C PRO A 266 21.54 3.11 -13.82
N ASP A 267 22.86 3.30 -13.88
CA ASP A 267 23.76 2.42 -14.65
C ASP A 267 23.79 0.99 -14.12
N MET A 268 23.56 0.78 -12.82
CA MET A 268 23.44 -0.56 -12.21
C MET A 268 22.27 -1.39 -12.78
N LEU A 269 21.27 -0.76 -13.39
CA LEU A 269 20.19 -1.47 -14.12
C LEU A 269 20.57 -1.77 -15.57
N ARG A 270 21.62 -1.13 -16.10
CA ARG A 270 22.12 -1.32 -17.47
C ARG A 270 23.25 -2.35 -17.53
N ASP A 271 23.95 -2.54 -16.43
CA ASP A 271 25.07 -3.47 -16.33
C ASP A 271 24.68 -4.84 -15.74
N ALA A 272 25.67 -5.63 -15.35
CA ALA A 272 25.49 -6.97 -14.80
C ALA A 272 25.30 -7.00 -13.27
N THR A 273 25.17 -5.86 -12.58
CA THR A 273 25.15 -5.77 -11.10
C THR A 273 24.08 -6.68 -10.48
N PHE A 274 22.86 -6.69 -11.03
CA PHE A 274 21.74 -7.48 -10.48
C PHE A 274 21.53 -8.84 -11.15
N SER A 275 22.48 -9.31 -11.96
CA SER A 275 22.34 -10.58 -12.70
C SER A 275 22.11 -11.79 -11.78
N SER A 276 22.72 -11.79 -10.58
CA SER A 276 22.49 -12.82 -9.54
C SER A 276 21.07 -12.77 -8.97
N CYS A 277 20.56 -11.58 -8.64
CA CYS A 277 19.22 -11.37 -8.08
C CYS A 277 18.10 -11.73 -9.06
N LEU A 278 18.36 -11.59 -10.36
CA LEU A 278 17.39 -11.81 -11.44
C LEU A 278 17.44 -13.23 -12.03
N ARG A 279 18.38 -14.08 -11.58
CA ARG A 279 18.59 -15.42 -12.16
C ARG A 279 17.35 -16.32 -12.01
N GLU A 280 16.67 -16.22 -10.88
CA GLU A 280 15.51 -17.06 -10.55
C GLU A 280 14.17 -16.41 -10.95
N ASP A 281 14.12 -15.08 -11.13
CA ASP A 281 12.90 -14.36 -11.54
C ASP A 281 12.95 -13.95 -13.01
N GLN A 282 12.63 -14.91 -13.88
CA GLN A 282 12.59 -14.72 -15.33
C GLN A 282 11.60 -13.64 -15.77
N THR A 283 10.57 -13.35 -14.97
CA THR A 283 9.59 -12.31 -15.30
C THR A 283 10.19 -10.93 -15.08
N THR A 284 10.84 -10.71 -13.95
CA THR A 284 11.54 -9.45 -13.66
C THR A 284 12.68 -9.21 -14.65
N ARG A 285 13.41 -10.27 -15.05
CA ARG A 285 14.43 -10.17 -16.10
C ARG A 285 13.86 -9.68 -17.44
N ARG A 286 12.71 -10.22 -17.87
CA ARG A 286 12.02 -9.77 -19.10
C ARG A 286 11.58 -8.31 -18.98
N TRP A 287 11.07 -7.90 -17.82
CA TRP A 287 10.70 -6.49 -17.59
C TRP A 287 11.89 -5.55 -17.71
N LEU A 288 13.06 -5.93 -17.17
CA LEU A 288 14.27 -5.14 -17.31
C LEU A 288 14.72 -5.04 -18.78
N GLN A 289 14.69 -6.15 -19.52
CA GLN A 289 15.03 -6.15 -20.95
C GLN A 289 14.09 -5.24 -21.75
N GLN A 290 12.79 -5.28 -21.48
CA GLN A 290 11.81 -4.40 -22.13
C GLN A 290 12.06 -2.92 -21.79
N LEU A 291 12.37 -2.61 -20.53
CA LEU A 291 12.72 -1.26 -20.11
C LEU A 291 13.94 -0.73 -20.87
N LEU A 292 15.02 -1.53 -20.93
CA LEU A 292 16.24 -1.15 -21.65
C LEU A 292 15.98 -0.96 -23.15
N HIS A 293 15.09 -1.78 -23.73
CA HIS A 293 14.65 -1.63 -25.12
C HIS A 293 13.88 -0.31 -25.32
N ASN A 294 12.87 -0.02 -24.50
CA ASN A 294 12.07 1.21 -24.60
C ASN A 294 12.95 2.47 -24.53
N VAL A 295 13.90 2.48 -23.60
CA VAL A 295 14.82 3.61 -23.40
C VAL A 295 15.86 3.68 -24.54
N GLY A 296 16.25 2.54 -25.12
CA GLY A 296 17.26 2.44 -26.18
C GLY A 296 16.77 2.70 -27.62
N VAL A 297 15.52 2.38 -27.96
CA VAL A 297 15.00 2.36 -29.35
C VAL A 297 14.82 3.75 -29.96
N ASN A 298 14.56 4.79 -29.18
CA ASN A 298 14.39 6.15 -29.71
C ASN A 298 15.72 6.88 -30.00
N ARG A 299 16.82 6.13 -30.19
CA ARG A 299 18.10 6.62 -30.75
C ARG A 299 18.11 6.61 -32.29
N VAL A 300 16.97 6.79 -32.96
CA VAL A 300 16.98 7.22 -34.35
C VAL A 300 16.88 8.74 -34.33
N PRO A 301 17.99 9.50 -34.45
CA PRO A 301 17.86 10.85 -34.96
C PRO A 301 17.17 10.71 -36.31
N THR A 302 16.07 11.42 -36.53
CA THR A 302 15.59 11.73 -37.87
C THR A 302 16.66 12.57 -38.56
N LEU A 303 17.74 11.91 -39.00
CA LEU A 303 18.56 12.35 -40.09
C LEU A 303 17.65 12.24 -41.31
N GLN A 304 17.06 13.35 -41.71
CA GLN A 304 16.66 13.55 -43.10
C GLN A 304 17.96 13.47 -43.93
N ALA A 305 18.31 12.25 -44.31
CA ALA A 305 19.21 11.99 -45.42
C ALA A 305 18.47 12.45 -46.69
N GLY A 306 19.17 13.27 -47.47
CA GLY A 306 18.61 14.03 -48.57
C GLY A 306 17.95 13.20 -49.66
N ALA A 307 16.85 13.74 -50.18
CA ALA A 307 16.50 13.61 -51.57
C ALA A 307 17.08 14.85 -52.29
N GLY A 308 18.31 14.73 -52.78
CA GLY A 308 18.78 15.55 -53.87
C GLY A 308 18.19 15.00 -55.15
N PHE A 309 17.39 15.81 -55.85
CA PHE A 309 17.17 15.69 -57.29
C PHE A 309 17.02 17.11 -57.87
N ASP A 310 18.03 17.47 -58.66
CA ASP A 310 18.00 18.26 -59.88
C ASP A 310 17.16 19.54 -59.95
N HIS A 311 17.84 20.68 -59.95
CA HIS A 311 17.54 21.71 -60.95
C HIS A 311 18.83 22.35 -61.47
N MET A 312 19.21 21.96 -62.69
CA MET A 312 20.24 22.62 -63.48
C MET A 312 19.82 24.04 -63.85
N LEU A 313 20.79 24.94 -63.82
CA LEU A 313 20.81 26.22 -64.52
C LEU A 313 21.27 25.97 -65.96
N VAL A 314 20.41 26.20 -66.96
CA VAL A 314 20.80 26.67 -68.31
C VAL A 314 19.60 27.42 -68.91
N ASN A 315 19.90 28.61 -69.47
CA ASN A 315 19.07 29.65 -70.08
C ASN A 315 18.36 30.63 -69.15
#